data_AF-A0A5B9QFV4-F1
#
_entry.id   AF-A0A5B9QFV4-F1
#
_cell.length_a   1.000
_cell.length_b   1.000
_cell.length_c   1.000
_cell.angle_alpha   90.00
_cell.angle_beta   90.00
_cell.angle_gamma   90.00
#
_symmetry.space_group_name_H-M   'P 1'
#
loop_
_entity.id
_entity.type
_entity.pdbx_description
1 polymer ?
#
loop_
_entity_poly.entity_id
_entity_poly.type
_entity_poly.pdbx_seq_one_letter_code
_entity_poly.pdbx_strand_id
1 'polypeptide(L)'
;MKKPLTSVASLGSVLAILLAVSWSVTVQGADEDHGANSGQHVMHMNHISTQAEAEALKPGDAIAMACSMCKHVMVQHVTNDNSHVTLMTKGQKHKCVCGGTVTVMGTSKGQGKYEEVKHVCSKCGDDVMFVCATHSDNDKSNHQH
;
A
#
# COMPACT_ATOMS: atom_id res chain seq x y z
N MET A 1 57.48 6.01 -36.43
CA MET A 1 58.13 5.19 -37.48
C MET A 1 58.22 3.74 -37.00
N LYS A 2 57.76 2.80 -37.84
CA LYS A 2 58.24 1.41 -38.01
C LYS A 2 58.18 0.43 -36.81
N LYS A 3 57.18 -0.47 -36.88
CA LYS A 3 57.33 -1.91 -36.52
C LYS A 3 58.31 -2.55 -37.52
N PRO A 4 59.04 -3.62 -37.16
CA PRO A 4 58.67 -4.96 -37.67
C PRO A 4 59.07 -6.10 -36.69
N LEU A 5 58.55 -7.33 -36.79
CA LEU A 5 59.12 -8.44 -37.59
C LEU A 5 58.13 -9.63 -37.48
N THR A 6 57.31 -9.93 -38.50
CA THR A 6 57.42 -11.05 -39.50
C THR A 6 57.33 -12.45 -38.88
N SER A 7 56.75 -13.50 -39.48
CA SER A 7 56.12 -13.77 -40.77
C SER A 7 55.86 -15.29 -40.78
N VAL A 8 54.68 -15.77 -41.19
CA VAL A 8 54.60 -16.87 -42.17
C VAL A 8 53.26 -16.79 -42.91
N ALA A 9 53.35 -16.85 -44.24
CA ALA A 9 52.24 -16.86 -45.18
C ALA A 9 51.90 -18.30 -45.60
N SER A 10 50.64 -18.54 -45.96
CA SER A 10 50.33 -19.52 -47.01
C SER A 10 48.98 -19.20 -47.66
N LEU A 11 49.02 -19.13 -48.99
CA LEU A 11 47.96 -18.80 -49.93
C LEU A 11 46.88 -19.89 -50.02
N GLY A 12 45.66 -19.50 -50.38
CA GLY A 12 44.61 -20.42 -50.80
C GLY A 12 43.33 -19.69 -51.21
N SER A 13 43.26 -19.31 -52.48
CA SER A 13 42.05 -18.79 -53.14
C SER A 13 41.09 -19.95 -53.46
N VAL A 14 39.78 -19.77 -53.26
CA VAL A 14 38.70 -20.08 -54.22
C VAL A 14 37.32 -19.81 -53.58
N LEU A 15 36.53 -19.10 -54.36
CA LEU A 15 35.13 -18.67 -54.21
C LEU A 15 34.14 -19.85 -54.25
N ALA A 16 33.14 -19.92 -53.36
CA ALA A 16 31.81 -20.46 -53.69
C ALA A 16 30.74 -20.08 -52.65
N ILE A 17 29.56 -19.78 -53.20
CA ILE A 17 28.37 -19.14 -52.65
C ILE A 17 27.47 -20.13 -51.88
N LEU A 18 26.83 -19.62 -50.81
CA LEU A 18 25.55 -19.96 -50.14
C LEU A 18 25.08 -21.41 -50.10
N LEU A 19 24.62 -21.85 -48.91
CA LEU A 19 23.27 -22.43 -48.73
C LEU A 19 22.84 -22.30 -47.26
N ALA A 20 21.69 -21.65 -47.06
CA ALA A 20 20.99 -21.59 -45.79
C ALA A 20 20.60 -23.00 -45.34
N VAL A 21 20.96 -23.36 -44.11
CA VAL A 21 20.25 -24.40 -43.38
C VAL A 21 19.74 -23.69 -42.14
N SER A 22 18.44 -23.45 -42.13
CA SER A 22 17.61 -23.10 -40.98
C SER A 22 17.24 -24.40 -40.29
N TRP A 23 17.87 -24.67 -39.14
CA TRP A 23 17.61 -25.82 -38.28
C TRP A 23 17.31 -25.25 -36.90
N SER A 24 16.11 -25.56 -36.48
CA SER A 24 15.39 -24.98 -35.36
C SER A 24 16.11 -25.26 -34.05
N VAL A 25 16.69 -24.21 -33.47
CA VAL A 25 16.71 -24.04 -32.02
C VAL A 25 15.98 -22.74 -31.75
N THR A 26 14.66 -22.80 -31.78
CA THR A 26 13.90 -21.97 -30.86
C THR A 26 14.29 -22.48 -29.48
N VAL A 27 15.22 -21.78 -28.83
CA VAL A 27 15.23 -21.69 -27.38
C VAL A 27 13.80 -21.31 -27.02
N GLN A 28 13.03 -22.29 -26.56
CA GLN A 28 11.93 -22.01 -25.66
C GLN A 28 12.64 -21.44 -24.44
N GLY A 29 12.89 -20.12 -24.48
CA GLY A 29 12.74 -19.36 -23.27
C GLY A 29 11.34 -19.73 -22.86
N ALA A 30 11.23 -20.56 -21.83
CA ALA A 30 10.11 -20.45 -20.95
C ALA A 30 10.17 -18.98 -20.52
N ASP A 31 9.52 -18.12 -21.30
CA ASP A 31 8.83 -16.98 -20.76
C ASP A 31 7.85 -17.65 -19.80
N GLU A 32 8.36 -17.92 -18.60
CA GLU A 32 7.56 -18.00 -17.41
C GLU A 32 6.89 -16.63 -17.40
N ASP A 33 5.74 -16.61 -18.08
CA ASP A 33 4.64 -15.70 -17.89
C ASP A 33 4.35 -15.83 -16.38
N HIS A 34 5.18 -15.17 -15.58
CA HIS A 34 4.85 -14.75 -14.24
C HIS A 34 3.72 -13.76 -14.46
N GLY A 35 2.53 -14.32 -14.71
CA GLY A 35 1.28 -13.64 -14.59
C GLY A 35 1.31 -13.02 -13.21
N ALA A 36 1.65 -11.74 -13.16
CA ALA A 36 1.65 -10.91 -11.97
C ALA A 36 0.19 -10.60 -11.56
N ASN A 37 -0.67 -11.62 -11.62
CA ASN A 37 -1.86 -11.75 -10.81
C ASN A 37 -1.50 -12.62 -9.59
N SER A 38 -0.40 -12.27 -8.91
CA SER A 38 -0.40 -12.49 -7.46
C SER A 38 -1.46 -11.53 -6.96
N GLY A 39 -2.69 -12.03 -6.82
CA GLY A 39 -3.85 -11.28 -6.37
C GLY A 39 -3.55 -10.72 -4.99
N GLN A 40 -2.88 -9.58 -4.95
CA GLN A 40 -2.75 -8.79 -3.74
C GLN A 40 -4.18 -8.40 -3.42
N HIS A 41 -4.75 -9.04 -2.41
CA HIS A 41 -6.03 -8.66 -1.84
C HIS A 41 -5.83 -7.24 -1.29
N VAL A 42 -6.02 -6.25 -2.15
CA VAL A 42 -5.88 -4.84 -1.81
C VAL A 42 -7.04 -4.51 -0.90
N MET A 43 -6.76 -4.48 0.40
CA MET A 43 -7.76 -4.12 1.40
C MET A 43 -8.16 -2.66 1.16
N HIS A 44 -9.41 -2.44 0.78
CA HIS A 44 -9.93 -1.09 0.59
C HIS A 44 -10.16 -0.43 1.95
N MET A 45 -9.49 0.69 2.16
CA MET A 45 -9.59 1.49 3.39
C MET A 45 -10.48 2.70 3.12
N ASN A 46 -11.63 2.75 3.77
CA ASN A 46 -12.56 3.88 3.70
C ASN A 46 -12.27 4.87 4.82
N HIS A 47 -12.30 6.16 4.52
CA HIS A 47 -12.21 7.18 5.56
C HIS A 47 -13.41 7.07 6.51
N ILE A 48 -13.16 7.17 7.82
CA ILE A 48 -14.20 7.25 8.85
C ILE A 48 -13.94 8.48 9.71
N SER A 49 -15.01 9.16 10.10
CA SER A 49 -14.95 10.47 10.74
C SER A 49 -15.77 10.57 12.01
N THR A 50 -16.61 9.58 12.31
CA THR A 50 -17.50 9.58 13.48
C THR A 50 -17.24 8.39 14.38
N GLN A 51 -17.66 8.49 15.65
CA GLN A 51 -17.61 7.37 16.57
C GLN A 51 -18.58 6.25 16.15
N ALA A 52 -19.74 6.60 15.61
CA ALA A 52 -20.74 5.65 15.13
C ALA A 52 -20.21 4.75 14.01
N GLU A 53 -19.40 5.30 13.09
CA GLU A 53 -18.74 4.50 12.04
C GLU A 53 -17.73 3.51 12.63
N ALA A 54 -16.98 3.91 13.66
CA ALA A 54 -16.10 2.97 14.36
C ALA A 54 -16.89 1.90 15.11
N GLU A 55 -17.99 2.24 15.80
CA GLU A 55 -18.88 1.29 16.47
C GLU A 55 -19.52 0.27 15.51
N ALA A 56 -19.67 0.62 14.23
CA ALA A 56 -20.25 -0.26 13.22
C ALA A 56 -19.26 -1.31 12.70
N LEU A 57 -17.97 -1.18 13.01
CA LEU A 57 -16.96 -2.14 12.60
C LEU A 57 -17.11 -3.46 13.36
N LYS A 58 -16.82 -4.55 12.66
CA LYS A 58 -17.03 -5.92 13.12
C LYS A 58 -15.70 -6.62 13.39
N PRO A 59 -15.66 -7.65 14.24
CA PRO A 59 -14.50 -8.51 14.34
C PRO A 59 -14.08 -9.05 12.97
N GLY A 60 -12.81 -8.85 12.61
CA GLY A 60 -12.28 -9.13 11.27
C GLY A 60 -11.95 -7.87 10.47
N ASP A 61 -12.62 -6.76 10.75
CA ASP A 61 -12.26 -5.45 10.19
C ASP A 61 -10.96 -4.93 10.81
N ALA A 62 -10.40 -3.90 10.18
CA ALA A 62 -9.25 -3.17 10.68
C ALA A 62 -9.52 -1.67 10.61
N ILE A 63 -9.07 -0.94 11.62
CA ILE A 63 -9.03 0.52 11.66
C ILE A 63 -7.57 0.97 11.65
N ALA A 64 -7.25 1.99 10.87
CA ALA A 64 -5.91 2.51 10.70
C ALA A 64 -5.89 4.02 10.93
N MET A 65 -4.94 4.49 11.73
CA MET A 65 -4.66 5.90 11.93
C MET A 65 -3.30 6.24 11.34
N ALA A 66 -3.28 7.20 10.41
CA ALA A 66 -2.07 7.67 9.75
C ALA A 66 -1.71 9.08 10.22
N CYS A 67 -0.45 9.31 10.56
CA CYS A 67 0.12 10.65 10.68
C CYS A 67 0.95 10.95 9.43
N SER A 68 0.52 11.89 8.60
CA SER A 68 1.19 12.25 7.35
C SER A 68 2.58 12.87 7.60
N MET A 69 2.71 13.71 8.63
CA MET A 69 3.97 14.33 9.01
C MET A 69 5.00 13.31 9.53
N CYS A 70 4.56 12.32 10.29
CA CYS A 70 5.44 11.28 10.83
C CYS A 70 5.65 10.11 9.86
N LYS A 71 4.89 10.05 8.76
CA LYS A 71 4.87 8.93 7.80
C LYS A 71 4.67 7.59 8.50
N HIS A 72 3.77 7.56 9.49
CA HIS A 72 3.53 6.40 10.32
C HIS A 72 2.05 6.07 10.34
N VAL A 73 1.73 4.79 10.15
CA VAL A 73 0.38 4.25 10.18
C VAL A 73 0.30 3.24 11.32
N MET A 74 -0.66 3.43 12.22
CA MET A 74 -1.00 2.45 13.25
C MET A 74 -2.26 1.72 12.82
N VAL A 75 -2.22 0.39 12.78
CA VAL A 75 -3.37 -0.45 12.43
C VAL A 75 -3.80 -1.21 13.68
N GLN A 76 -5.11 -1.21 13.96
CA GLN A 76 -5.73 -2.03 14.98
C GLN A 76 -6.76 -2.94 14.32
N HIS A 77 -6.66 -4.23 14.59
CA HIS A 77 -7.70 -5.17 14.21
C HIS A 77 -8.86 -5.06 15.17
N VAL A 78 -10.07 -5.10 14.63
CA VAL A 78 -11.29 -5.05 15.42
C VAL A 78 -11.48 -6.40 16.10
N THR A 79 -11.65 -6.37 17.42
CA THR A 79 -11.95 -7.51 18.27
C THR A 79 -13.29 -7.27 18.99
N ASN A 80 -13.76 -8.26 19.74
CA ASN A 80 -15.01 -8.16 20.50
C ASN A 80 -14.97 -7.18 21.69
N ASP A 81 -13.81 -6.59 22.01
CA ASP A 81 -13.65 -5.70 23.17
C ASP A 81 -13.99 -4.22 22.89
N ASN A 82 -14.29 -3.87 21.64
CA ASN A 82 -14.59 -2.50 21.19
C ASN A 82 -13.49 -1.45 21.48
N SER A 83 -12.25 -1.88 21.74
CA SER A 83 -11.13 -0.96 22.02
C SER A 83 -10.85 0.00 20.85
N HIS A 84 -11.10 -0.45 19.62
CA HIS A 84 -10.97 0.34 18.39
C HIS A 84 -11.83 1.62 18.39
N VAL A 85 -13.00 1.61 19.05
CA VAL A 85 -13.92 2.78 19.12
C VAL A 85 -13.25 3.97 19.82
N THR A 86 -12.30 3.71 20.71
CA THR A 86 -11.56 4.77 21.41
C THR A 86 -10.72 5.62 20.45
N LEU A 87 -10.38 5.12 19.26
CA LEU A 87 -9.75 5.93 18.23
C LEU A 87 -10.66 7.06 17.78
N MET A 88 -11.99 6.88 17.77
CA MET A 88 -12.94 7.91 17.32
C MET A 88 -13.72 8.59 18.46
N THR A 89 -13.49 8.18 19.70
CA THR A 89 -14.22 8.75 20.85
C THR A 89 -13.65 10.10 21.26
N LYS A 90 -14.50 11.13 21.26
CA LYS A 90 -14.11 12.51 21.61
C LYS A 90 -13.45 12.58 23.00
N GLY A 91 -12.37 13.34 23.12
CA GLY A 91 -11.61 13.51 24.36
C GLY A 91 -10.57 12.40 24.62
N GLN A 92 -10.63 11.29 23.89
CA GLN A 92 -9.59 10.26 23.97
C GLN A 92 -8.24 10.78 23.47
N LYS A 93 -7.18 10.19 24.01
CA LYS A 93 -5.80 10.54 23.73
C LYS A 93 -5.00 9.33 23.29
N HIS A 94 -4.23 9.50 22.22
CA HIS A 94 -3.35 8.48 21.65
C HIS A 94 -1.92 9.01 21.57
N LYS A 95 -0.94 8.12 21.50
CA LYS A 95 0.47 8.51 21.32
C LYS A 95 0.80 8.58 19.83
N CYS A 96 1.42 9.67 19.41
CA CYS A 96 2.07 9.77 18.10
C CYS A 96 3.54 9.34 18.23
N VAL A 97 4.10 8.78 17.16
CA VAL A 97 5.51 8.34 17.12
C VAL A 97 6.52 9.47 17.30
N CYS A 98 6.14 10.72 16.98
CA CYS A 98 6.97 11.91 17.28
C CYS A 98 7.02 12.25 18.79
N GLY A 99 6.38 11.46 19.63
CA GLY A 99 6.23 11.70 21.07
C GLY A 99 5.16 12.75 21.42
N GLY A 100 4.38 13.21 20.45
CA GLY A 100 3.21 14.07 20.69
C GLY A 100 2.00 13.28 21.17
N THR A 101 1.10 13.94 21.88
CA THR A 101 -0.26 13.43 22.16
C THR A 101 -1.19 13.79 21.01
N VAL A 102 -1.92 12.80 20.51
CA VAL A 102 -3.04 12.96 19.57
C VAL A 102 -4.32 13.02 20.38
N THR A 103 -5.10 14.09 20.24
CA THR A 103 -6.39 14.25 20.94
C THR A 103 -7.53 14.17 19.92
N VAL A 104 -8.57 13.41 20.24
CA VAL A 104 -9.79 13.34 19.43
C VAL A 104 -10.68 14.54 19.76
N MET A 105 -10.92 15.41 18.79
CA MET A 105 -11.67 16.65 18.94
C MET A 105 -12.91 16.64 18.05
N GLY A 106 -14.06 17.06 18.59
CA GLY A 106 -15.27 17.25 17.79
C GLY A 106 -15.16 18.46 16.87
N THR A 107 -15.79 18.37 15.70
CA THR A 107 -15.81 19.45 14.68
C THR A 107 -17.08 20.30 14.72
N SER A 108 -18.02 19.99 15.62
CA SER A 108 -19.38 20.56 15.67
C SER A 108 -20.30 20.21 14.48
N LYS A 109 -19.85 19.35 13.57
CA LYS A 109 -20.69 18.78 12.50
C LYS A 109 -21.28 17.47 12.96
N GLY A 110 -22.60 17.40 13.11
CA GLY A 110 -23.31 16.26 13.71
C GLY A 110 -23.45 16.39 15.23
N GLN A 111 -23.98 15.36 15.89
CA GLN A 111 -24.22 15.35 17.34
C GLN A 111 -23.97 13.98 17.96
N GLY A 112 -23.46 13.98 19.20
CA GLY A 112 -23.19 12.76 19.96
C GLY A 112 -22.18 11.88 19.22
N LYS A 113 -22.49 10.59 19.06
CA LYS A 113 -21.63 9.64 18.35
C LYS A 113 -21.56 9.83 16.83
N TYR A 114 -22.50 10.60 16.26
CA TYR A 114 -22.53 10.96 14.85
C TYR A 114 -21.84 12.30 14.58
N GLU A 115 -21.27 12.93 15.61
CA GLU A 115 -20.44 14.11 15.41
C GLU A 115 -19.11 13.71 14.78
N GLU A 116 -18.73 14.43 13.73
CA GLU A 116 -17.43 14.28 13.10
C GLU A 116 -16.33 14.71 14.06
N VAL A 117 -15.30 13.89 14.15
CA VAL A 117 -14.11 14.12 14.95
C VAL A 117 -12.88 14.27 14.05
N LYS A 118 -11.93 15.08 14.53
CA LYS A 118 -10.58 15.18 13.99
C LYS A 118 -9.56 14.77 15.05
N HIS A 119 -8.38 14.39 14.59
CA HIS A 119 -7.27 13.99 15.44
C HIS A 119 -6.19 15.05 15.42
N VAL A 120 -5.95 15.67 16.57
CA VAL A 120 -4.97 16.76 16.67
C VAL A 120 -3.73 16.27 17.38
N CYS A 121 -2.61 16.22 16.65
CA CYS A 121 -1.32 15.95 17.24
C CYS A 121 -0.69 17.24 17.78
N SER A 122 -0.42 17.29 19.08
CA SER A 122 0.26 18.42 19.75
C SER A 122 1.61 18.83 19.15
N LYS A 123 2.26 17.98 18.35
CA LYS A 123 3.52 18.29 17.67
C LYS A 123 3.41 18.43 16.16
N CYS A 124 2.45 17.75 15.53
CA CYS A 124 2.35 17.72 14.07
C CYS A 124 1.25 18.64 13.52
N GLY A 125 0.25 19.02 14.33
CA GLY A 125 -0.90 19.82 13.88
C GLY A 125 -2.21 19.04 13.86
N ASP A 126 -3.27 19.69 13.37
CA ASP A 126 -4.65 19.20 13.35
C ASP A 126 -5.11 18.59 12.02
N ASP A 127 -4.41 18.87 10.91
CA ASP A 127 -4.75 18.36 9.56
C ASP A 127 -3.78 17.27 9.06
N VAL A 128 -3.13 16.58 10.01
CA VAL A 128 -2.05 15.62 9.71
C VAL A 128 -2.41 14.20 10.07
N MET A 129 -3.55 14.00 10.74
CA MET A 129 -3.99 12.71 11.23
C MET A 129 -5.25 12.28 10.49
N PHE A 130 -5.23 11.09 9.91
CA PHE A 130 -6.34 10.53 9.14
C PHE A 130 -6.68 9.15 9.68
N VAL A 131 -7.97 8.84 9.76
CA VAL A 131 -8.43 7.52 10.20
C VAL A 131 -9.26 6.87 9.10
N CYS A 132 -8.92 5.63 8.78
CA CYS A 132 -9.63 4.82 7.81
C CYS A 132 -9.94 3.44 8.39
N ALA A 133 -10.88 2.72 7.80
CA ALA A 133 -11.18 1.35 8.16
C ALA A 133 -11.43 0.47 6.94
N THR A 134 -11.07 -0.80 7.03
CA THR A 134 -11.50 -1.82 6.09
C THR A 134 -12.88 -2.32 6.48
N HIS A 135 -13.65 -2.75 5.50
CA HIS A 135 -14.82 -3.58 5.73
C HIS A 135 -14.49 -4.95 5.17
N SER A 136 -14.62 -5.98 5.99
CA SER A 136 -14.43 -7.36 5.56
C SER A 136 -15.50 -7.69 4.51
N ASP A 137 -15.11 -8.25 3.36
CA ASP A 137 -15.99 -8.63 2.24
C ASP A 137 -17.09 -9.67 2.59
N ASN A 138 -17.22 -10.05 3.85
CA ASN A 138 -18.42 -10.72 4.37
C ASN A 138 -19.64 -9.77 4.43
N ASP A 139 -19.47 -8.47 4.14
CA ASP A 139 -20.57 -7.52 3.99
C ASP A 139 -20.75 -7.11 2.52
N LYS A 140 -21.38 -7.99 1.73
CA LYS A 140 -22.01 -7.58 0.48
C LYS A 140 -23.32 -6.84 0.79
N SER A 141 -23.24 -5.59 1.23
CA SER A 141 -24.37 -4.67 1.17
C SER A 141 -23.95 -3.20 1.22
N ASN A 142 -23.83 -2.62 0.02
CA ASN A 142 -24.40 -1.34 -0.35
C ASN A 142 -24.23 -0.16 0.62
N HIS A 143 -23.22 0.68 0.39
CA HIS A 143 -23.40 2.12 0.50
C HIS A 143 -22.52 2.86 -0.52
N GLN A 144 -23.08 3.06 -1.71
CA GLN A 144 -22.78 4.23 -2.55
C GLN A 144 -23.82 5.29 -2.19
N HIS A 145 -23.41 6.45 -1.70
CA HIS A 145 -24.15 7.71 -1.80
C HIS A 145 -23.18 8.89 -1.72
#